data_AF-A0A9W5NRK7-F1
#
_entry.id   AF-A0A9W5NRK7-F1
#
_cell.length_a   1.000
_cell.length_b   1.000
_cell.length_c   1.000
_cell.angle_alpha   90.00
_cell.angle_beta   90.00
_cell.angle_gamma   90.00
#
_symmetry.space_group_name_H-M   'P 1'
#
loop_
_entity.id
_entity.type
_entity.pdbx_description
1 polymer ?
#
loop_
_entity_poly.entity_id
_entity_poly.type
_entity_poly.pdbx_seq_one_letter_code
_entity_poly.pdbx_strand_id
1 'polypeptide(L)'
;MEFQQYEPVPGWKVEEQKDTAGKVKNVVWEATGEGILPGQFQRFTFVAKNPDKEQKIAWDAYQQYKDGEIVEWTGDEKAEKPHSLTTIAKGTSLTGEHGEVSSVEKNEGTSNMQVIAIVLSILAIVSSVSACVFVVRRKK
;
A
#
# COMPACT_ATOMS: atom_id res chain seq x y z
N MET A 1 -3.46 -8.89 -11.76
CA MET A 1 -4.44 -7.78 -11.65
C MET A 1 -5.69 -8.18 -12.39
N GLU A 2 -6.85 -7.71 -11.97
CA GLU A 2 -8.12 -8.02 -12.63
C GLU A 2 -8.98 -6.77 -12.75
N PHE A 3 -9.25 -6.33 -13.98
CA PHE A 3 -10.12 -5.19 -14.27
C PHE A 3 -11.50 -5.34 -13.60
N GLN A 4 -12.03 -4.24 -13.06
CA GLN A 4 -13.33 -4.24 -12.37
C GLN A 4 -14.33 -3.29 -13.05
N GLN A 5 -13.92 -2.04 -13.28
CA GLN A 5 -14.80 -1.00 -13.80
C GLN A 5 -14.00 0.18 -14.34
N TYR A 6 -14.63 0.99 -15.18
CA TYR A 6 -14.11 2.27 -15.65
C TYR A 6 -15.06 3.40 -15.29
N GLU A 7 -14.54 4.62 -15.25
CA GLU A 7 -15.36 5.83 -15.15
C GLU A 7 -15.88 6.22 -16.55
N PRO A 8 -17.20 6.34 -16.77
CA PRO A 8 -17.73 6.82 -18.04
C PRO A 8 -17.23 8.23 -18.36
N VAL A 9 -16.73 8.45 -19.58
CA VAL A 9 -16.23 9.75 -20.02
C VAL A 9 -17.13 10.28 -21.14
N PRO A 10 -17.78 11.45 -20.97
CA PRO A 10 -18.59 12.05 -22.02
C PRO A 10 -17.81 12.26 -23.33
N GLY A 11 -18.41 11.91 -24.46
CA GLY A 11 -17.74 12.00 -25.77
C GLY A 11 -16.80 10.84 -26.11
N TRP A 12 -16.75 9.80 -25.26
CA TRP A 12 -15.96 8.60 -25.49
C TRP A 12 -16.83 7.35 -25.40
N LYS A 13 -16.69 6.47 -26.38
CA LYS A 13 -17.22 5.11 -26.36
C LYS A 13 -16.15 4.21 -25.73
N VAL A 14 -16.58 3.26 -24.89
CA VAL A 14 -15.68 2.31 -24.24
C VAL A 14 -15.96 0.89 -24.73
N GLU A 15 -14.89 0.16 -25.03
CA GLU A 15 -14.94 -1.27 -25.37
C GLU A 15 -14.02 -2.07 -24.46
N GLU A 16 -14.56 -3.13 -23.86
CA GLU A 16 -13.80 -4.10 -23.06
C GLU A 16 -13.46 -5.33 -23.90
N GLN A 17 -12.18 -5.54 -24.17
CA GLN A 17 -11.71 -6.72 -24.88
C GLN A 17 -11.37 -7.83 -23.90
N LYS A 18 -12.10 -8.94 -23.99
CA LYS A 18 -11.98 -10.08 -23.07
C LYS A 18 -11.20 -11.22 -23.69
N ASP A 19 -10.49 -11.97 -22.85
CA ASP A 19 -9.84 -13.22 -23.26
C ASP A 19 -10.82 -14.41 -23.28
N THR A 20 -10.30 -15.60 -23.61
CA THR A 20 -11.08 -16.84 -23.66
C THR A 20 -11.65 -17.27 -22.31
N ALA A 21 -11.12 -16.76 -21.20
CA ALA A 21 -11.62 -16.97 -19.85
C ALA A 21 -12.62 -15.88 -19.40
N GLY A 22 -12.95 -14.93 -20.28
CA GLY A 22 -13.88 -13.83 -20.02
C GLY A 22 -13.28 -12.67 -19.21
N LYS A 23 -11.96 -12.67 -18.96
CA LYS A 23 -11.28 -11.58 -18.25
C LYS A 23 -10.94 -10.45 -19.21
N VAL A 24 -11.23 -9.21 -18.82
CA VAL A 24 -10.87 -8.02 -19.60
C VAL A 24 -9.35 -7.88 -19.62
N LYS A 25 -8.77 -7.88 -20.83
CA LYS A 25 -7.34 -7.68 -21.07
C LYS A 25 -7.01 -6.26 -21.51
N ASN A 26 -7.86 -5.68 -22.37
CA ASN A 26 -7.71 -4.31 -22.83
C ASN A 26 -9.02 -3.55 -22.63
N VAL A 27 -8.89 -2.27 -22.34
CA VAL A 27 -10.00 -1.32 -22.39
C VAL A 27 -9.64 -0.25 -23.39
N VAL A 28 -10.54 -0.02 -24.34
CA VAL A 28 -10.35 0.94 -25.42
C VAL A 28 -11.32 2.09 -25.21
N TRP A 29 -10.79 3.30 -25.12
CA TRP A 29 -11.58 4.54 -25.16
C TRP A 29 -11.45 5.14 -26.55
N GLU A 30 -12.57 5.21 -27.27
CA GLU A 30 -12.66 5.74 -28.62
C GLU A 30 -13.47 7.05 -28.61
N ALA A 31 -12.89 8.12 -29.13
CA ALA A 31 -13.57 9.40 -29.21
C ALA A 31 -14.73 9.32 -30.22
N THR A 32 -15.90 9.84 -29.86
CA THR A 32 -17.05 9.91 -30.77
C THR A 32 -17.09 11.21 -31.59
N GLY A 33 -16.13 12.11 -31.34
CA GLY A 33 -15.99 13.42 -32.00
C GLY A 33 -14.55 13.71 -32.41
N GLU A 34 -14.09 14.94 -32.18
CA GLU A 34 -12.73 15.36 -32.58
C GLU A 34 -11.60 14.74 -31.76
N GLY A 35 -11.93 14.14 -30.60
CA GLY A 35 -10.94 13.53 -29.70
C GLY A 35 -10.18 14.57 -28.90
N ILE A 36 -8.91 14.29 -28.64
CA ILE A 36 -8.00 15.16 -27.87
C ILE A 36 -7.27 16.06 -28.85
N LEU A 37 -7.51 17.37 -28.79
CA LEU A 37 -6.89 18.34 -29.70
C LEU A 37 -5.46 18.70 -29.26
N PRO A 38 -4.63 19.27 -30.15
CA PRO A 38 -3.28 19.71 -29.79
C PRO A 38 -3.27 20.63 -28.57
N GLY A 39 -2.41 20.32 -27.60
CA GLY A 39 -2.31 21.06 -26.34
C GLY A 39 -3.34 20.67 -25.26
N GLN A 40 -4.25 19.74 -25.56
CA GLN A 40 -5.17 19.16 -24.57
C GLN A 40 -4.62 17.84 -24.02
N PHE A 41 -5.15 17.44 -22.86
CA PHE A 41 -4.91 16.12 -22.27
C PHE A 41 -6.25 15.50 -21.86
N GLN A 42 -6.27 14.19 -21.73
CA GLN A 42 -7.43 13.43 -21.25
C GLN A 42 -6.98 12.45 -20.18
N ARG A 43 -7.86 12.20 -19.20
CA ARG A 43 -7.68 11.15 -18.22
C ARG A 43 -8.73 10.06 -18.45
N PHE A 44 -8.29 8.81 -18.41
CA PHE A 44 -9.15 7.64 -18.41
C PHE A 44 -8.94 6.90 -17.10
N THR A 45 -9.97 6.89 -16.26
CA THR A 45 -9.91 6.29 -14.92
C THR A 45 -10.49 4.88 -14.97
N PHE A 46 -9.80 3.94 -14.35
CA PHE A 46 -10.32 2.60 -14.12
C PHE A 46 -9.93 2.05 -12.76
N VAL A 47 -10.69 1.05 -12.30
CA VAL A 47 -10.43 0.29 -11.09
C VAL A 47 -10.13 -1.14 -11.48
N ALA A 48 -9.10 -1.69 -10.87
CA ALA A 48 -8.75 -3.09 -11.02
C ALA A 48 -8.28 -3.66 -9.67
N LYS A 49 -8.58 -4.94 -9.45
CA LYS A 49 -8.19 -5.69 -8.27
C LYS A 49 -6.70 -5.99 -8.32
N ASN A 50 -5.99 -5.58 -7.28
CA ASN A 50 -4.58 -5.92 -7.10
C ASN A 50 -4.39 -7.44 -7.01
N PRO A 51 -3.28 -7.96 -7.56
CA PRO A 51 -2.91 -9.36 -7.37
C PRO A 51 -2.56 -9.65 -5.90
N ASP A 52 -2.67 -10.93 -5.49
CA ASP A 52 -2.43 -11.34 -4.09
C ASP A 52 -0.96 -11.18 -3.65
N LYS A 53 -0.04 -11.15 -4.62
CA LYS A 53 1.40 -11.05 -4.37
C LYS A 53 1.93 -9.69 -4.83
N GLU A 54 2.90 -9.19 -4.06
CA GLU A 54 3.73 -8.04 -4.44
C GLU A 54 4.36 -8.25 -5.81
N GLN A 55 4.27 -7.22 -6.65
CA GLN A 55 4.88 -7.21 -7.96
C GLN A 55 4.87 -5.81 -8.55
N LYS A 56 5.68 -5.61 -9.59
CA LYS A 56 5.57 -4.46 -10.48
C LYS A 56 4.63 -4.81 -11.63
N ILE A 57 3.76 -3.89 -11.98
CA ILE A 57 2.80 -4.01 -13.08
C ILE A 57 3.14 -2.95 -14.11
N ALA A 58 3.47 -3.40 -15.31
CA ALA A 58 3.61 -2.54 -16.48
C ALA A 58 2.24 -2.33 -17.13
N TRP A 59 1.96 -1.10 -17.49
CA TRP A 59 0.74 -0.66 -18.16
C TRP A 59 1.10 -0.15 -19.55
N ASP A 60 1.02 -1.07 -20.50
CA ASP A 60 1.18 -0.77 -21.90
C ASP A 60 -0.03 0.05 -22.40
N ALA A 61 0.25 1.11 -23.14
CA ALA A 61 -0.78 1.94 -23.74
C ALA A 61 -0.49 2.21 -25.22
N TYR A 62 -1.55 2.24 -26.01
CA TYR A 62 -1.50 2.50 -27.45
C TYR A 62 -2.35 3.73 -27.71
N GLN A 63 -1.71 4.83 -28.14
CA GLN A 63 -2.39 6.06 -28.47
C GLN A 63 -2.51 6.17 -29.99
N GLN A 64 -3.74 6.07 -30.49
CA GLN A 64 -4.04 6.22 -31.90
C GLN A 64 -4.49 7.65 -32.22
N TYR A 65 -3.93 8.21 -33.28
CA TYR A 65 -4.27 9.52 -33.82
C TYR A 65 -5.20 9.39 -35.03
N LYS A 66 -5.84 10.51 -35.38
CA LYS A 66 -6.84 10.57 -36.46
C LYS A 66 -6.25 10.27 -37.86
N ASP A 67 -4.96 10.55 -38.05
CA ASP A 67 -4.20 10.23 -39.26
C ASP A 67 -3.80 8.74 -39.35
N GLY A 68 -4.11 7.95 -38.32
CA GLY A 68 -3.78 6.54 -38.23
C GLY A 68 -2.41 6.27 -37.61
N GLU A 69 -1.65 7.28 -37.20
CA GLU A 69 -0.43 7.07 -36.43
C GLU A 69 -0.77 6.41 -35.09
N ILE A 70 0.04 5.42 -34.70
CA ILE A 70 -0.05 4.77 -33.40
C ILE A 70 1.25 5.04 -32.65
N VAL A 71 1.13 5.64 -31.48
CA VAL A 71 2.22 5.81 -30.53
C VAL A 71 2.08 4.75 -29.45
N GLU A 72 3.10 3.90 -29.35
CA GLU A 72 3.18 2.82 -28.39
C GLU A 72 3.96 3.27 -27.15
N TRP A 73 3.29 3.28 -26.00
CA TRP A 73 3.87 3.51 -24.68
C TRP A 73 4.10 2.15 -24.00
N THR A 74 5.05 1.39 -24.55
CA THR A 74 5.34 0.00 -24.16
C THR A 74 6.81 -0.22 -23.79
N GLY A 75 7.64 0.82 -23.95
CA GLY A 75 9.08 0.73 -23.70
C GLY A 75 9.43 0.62 -22.22
N ASP A 76 10.66 0.18 -21.94
CA ASP A 76 11.22 0.17 -20.59
C ASP A 76 11.40 1.59 -20.01
N GLU A 77 11.69 1.71 -18.72
CA GLU A 77 11.80 2.98 -17.97
C GLU A 77 12.75 4.04 -18.59
N LYS A 78 13.70 3.63 -19.44
CA LYS A 78 14.67 4.52 -20.12
C LYS A 78 14.34 4.80 -21.58
N ALA A 79 13.27 4.21 -22.11
CA ALA A 79 12.83 4.45 -23.47
C ALA A 79 12.26 5.87 -23.62
N GLU A 80 12.21 6.37 -24.85
CA GLU A 80 11.54 7.65 -25.16
C GLU A 80 10.04 7.60 -24.85
N LYS A 81 9.43 6.43 -25.02
CA LYS A 81 8.00 6.15 -24.79
C LYS A 81 7.84 5.01 -23.78
N PRO A 82 8.16 5.24 -22.50
CA PRO A 82 8.09 4.20 -21.48
C PRO A 82 6.63 3.85 -21.16
N HIS A 83 6.35 2.60 -20.82
CA HIS A 83 5.07 2.26 -20.21
C HIS A 83 4.94 2.88 -18.83
N SER A 84 3.71 2.96 -18.32
CA SER A 84 3.51 3.31 -16.91
C SER A 84 3.78 2.11 -16.02
N LEU A 85 4.47 2.31 -14.91
CA LEU A 85 4.80 1.23 -13.96
C LEU A 85 4.14 1.49 -12.61
N THR A 86 3.43 0.49 -12.09
CA THR A 86 2.86 0.52 -10.73
C THR A 86 3.51 -0.56 -9.87
N THR A 87 4.03 -0.17 -8.72
CA THR A 87 4.55 -1.14 -7.74
C THR A 87 3.44 -1.49 -6.75
N ILE A 88 3.05 -2.78 -6.72
CA ILE A 88 2.17 -3.34 -5.70
C ILE A 88 3.03 -3.81 -4.53
N ALA A 89 2.95 -3.09 -3.42
CA ALA A 89 3.62 -3.44 -2.18
C ALA A 89 2.75 -4.36 -1.31
N LYS A 90 3.37 -5.05 -0.35
CA LYS A 90 2.69 -5.93 0.58
C LYS A 90 1.73 -5.09 1.38
N GLY A 91 0.47 -5.52 1.42
CA GLY A 91 -0.45 -5.00 2.41
C GLY A 91 0.15 -5.20 3.80
N THR A 92 0.33 -4.12 4.56
CA THR A 92 0.83 -4.18 5.94
C THR A 92 -0.28 -4.52 6.94
N SER A 93 -1.39 -5.11 6.48
CA SER A 93 -2.53 -5.42 7.35
C SER A 93 -2.15 -6.47 8.39
N LEU A 94 -2.05 -6.02 9.63
CA LEU A 94 -2.13 -6.84 10.83
C LEU A 94 -3.59 -7.14 11.23
N THR A 95 -4.59 -6.70 10.46
CA THR A 95 -5.99 -6.97 10.74
C THR A 95 -6.77 -7.20 9.44
N GLY A 96 -7.69 -8.16 9.51
CA GLY A 96 -8.48 -8.66 8.40
C GLY A 96 -9.44 -7.64 7.82
N GLU A 97 -10.09 -8.08 6.76
CA GLU A 97 -11.19 -7.41 6.08
C GLU A 97 -12.16 -6.81 7.11
N HIS A 98 -12.42 -5.50 6.94
CA HIS A 98 -13.27 -4.67 7.79
C HIS A 98 -12.68 -4.21 9.14
N GLY A 99 -11.79 -3.20 9.08
CA GLY A 99 -11.94 -1.98 9.88
C GLY A 99 -12.01 -2.07 11.41
N GLU A 100 -11.56 -3.14 12.06
CA GLU A 100 -11.38 -3.12 13.52
C GLU A 100 -9.97 -2.60 13.86
N VAL A 101 -9.91 -1.32 14.22
CA VAL A 101 -8.80 -0.76 14.97
C VAL A 101 -8.85 -1.30 16.41
N SER A 102 -8.36 -2.52 16.60
CA SER A 102 -7.98 -2.98 17.94
C SER A 102 -6.67 -2.28 18.30
N SER A 103 -6.79 -1.09 18.89
CA SER A 103 -5.69 -0.41 19.57
C SER A 103 -5.31 -1.23 20.80
N VAL A 104 -4.45 -2.22 20.62
CA VAL A 104 -3.64 -2.75 21.72
C VAL A 104 -2.30 -2.04 21.66
N GLU A 105 -2.21 -0.93 22.39
CA GLU A 105 -0.93 -0.38 22.84
C GLU A 105 -0.24 -1.46 23.67
N LYS A 106 0.60 -2.27 23.01
CA LYS A 106 1.65 -2.98 23.72
C LYS A 106 2.77 -1.98 23.94
N ASN A 107 2.68 -1.23 25.03
CA ASN A 107 3.77 -0.42 25.55
C ASN A 107 4.92 -1.35 26.00
N GLU A 108 5.69 -1.86 25.04
CA GLU A 108 7.00 -2.47 25.28
C GLU A 108 8.02 -1.33 25.33
N GLY A 109 7.95 -0.57 26.41
CA GLY A 109 8.79 0.59 26.68
C GLY A 109 9.00 0.72 28.17
N THR A 110 9.52 -0.33 28.82
CA THR A 110 10.04 -0.19 30.18
C THR A 110 11.19 0.81 30.11
N SER A 111 10.91 2.08 30.36
CA SER A 111 11.95 3.11 30.34
C SER A 111 13.01 2.74 31.37
N ASN A 112 14.26 3.06 31.06
CA ASN A 112 15.42 2.79 31.93
C ASN A 112 15.19 3.27 33.38
N MET A 113 14.35 4.30 33.57
CA MET A 113 13.93 4.81 34.88
C MET A 113 13.10 3.82 35.70
N GLN A 114 12.20 3.04 35.08
CA GLN A 114 11.41 2.02 35.77
C GLN A 114 12.25 0.82 36.19
N VAL A 115 13.20 0.39 35.34
CA VAL A 115 14.15 -0.68 35.71
C VAL A 115 15.04 -0.24 36.88
N ILE A 116 15.55 1.00 36.84
CA ILE A 116 16.35 1.57 37.94
C ILE A 116 15.52 1.66 39.24
N ALA A 117 14.27 2.12 39.17
CA ALA A 117 13.39 2.21 40.33
C ALA A 117 13.11 0.83 40.95
N ILE A 118 12.87 -0.20 40.13
CA ILE A 118 12.65 -1.57 40.61
C ILE A 118 13.93 -2.13 41.27
N VAL A 119 15.09 -1.98 40.63
CA VAL A 119 16.36 -2.47 41.20
C VAL A 119 16.67 -1.80 42.54
N LEU A 120 16.47 -0.48 42.66
CA LEU A 120 16.67 0.25 43.91
C LEU A 120 15.69 -0.19 45.01
N SER A 121 14.43 -0.46 44.66
CA SER A 121 13.43 -0.94 45.62
C SER A 121 13.79 -2.30 46.23
N ILE A 122 14.34 -3.23 45.41
CA ILE A 122 14.77 -4.55 45.88
C ILE A 122 15.97 -4.41 46.83
N LEU A 123 16.96 -3.57 46.48
CA LEU A 123 18.12 -3.29 47.34
C LEU A 123 17.71 -2.68 48.70
N ALA A 124 16.72 -1.78 48.72
CA ALA A 124 16.22 -1.17 49.94
C ALA A 124 15.55 -2.18 50.88
N ILE A 125 14.76 -3.11 50.33
CA ILE A 125 14.10 -4.16 51.12
C ILE A 125 15.14 -5.09 51.77
N VAL A 126 16.18 -5.51 51.03
CA VAL A 126 17.25 -6.38 51.55
C VAL A 126 18.04 -5.68 52.67
N SER A 127 18.27 -4.38 52.56
CA SER A 127 18.93 -3.59 53.60
C SER A 127 18.08 -3.49 54.88
N SER A 128 16.78 -3.26 54.73
CA SER A 128 15.84 -3.17 55.86
C SER A 128 15.76 -4.48 56.65
N VAL A 129 15.74 -5.63 55.97
CA VAL A 129 15.68 -6.94 56.63
C VAL A 129 16.99 -7.23 57.37
N SER A 130 18.13 -6.86 56.80
CA SER A 130 19.45 -7.03 57.42
C SER A 130 19.59 -6.20 58.71
N ALA A 131 19.10 -4.96 58.71
CA ALA A 131 19.07 -4.12 59.91
C ALA A 131 18.18 -4.69 61.02
N CYS A 132 16.99 -5.20 60.67
CA CYS A 132 16.08 -5.83 61.64
C CYS A 132 16.67 -7.08 62.28
N VAL A 133 17.32 -7.96 61.51
CA VAL A 133 17.96 -9.18 62.03
C VAL A 133 19.15 -8.85 62.94
N PHE A 134 19.92 -7.81 62.62
CA PHE A 134 21.07 -7.39 63.43
C PHE A 134 20.67 -6.76 64.77
N VAL A 135 19.58 -5.98 64.80
CA VAL A 135 19.04 -5.38 66.04
C VAL A 135 18.47 -6.45 66.98
N VAL A 136 17.79 -7.48 66.44
CA VAL A 136 17.26 -8.58 67.26
C VAL A 136 18.37 -9.44 67.86
N ARG A 137 19.49 -9.65 67.14
CA ARG A 137 20.64 -10.38 67.67
C ARG A 137 21.43 -9.63 68.76
N ARG A 138 21.37 -8.30 68.79
CA ARG A 138 22.01 -7.50 69.86
C ARG A 138 21.23 -7.45 71.17
N LYS A 139 19.98 -7.93 71.20
CA LYS A 139 19.12 -7.96 72.40
C LYS A 139 18.95 -9.36 73.02
N LYS A 140 19.80 -10.33 72.67
CA LYS A 140 19.96 -11.60 73.39
C LYS A 140 21.31 -11.66 74.07
#